data_AF-A0A1R1SIC9-F1
#
_entry.id   AF-A0A1R1SIC9-F1
#
_cell.length_a   1.000
_cell.length_b   1.000
_cell.length_c   1.000
_cell.angle_alpha   90.00
_cell.angle_beta   90.00
_cell.angle_gamma   90.00
#
_symmetry.space_group_name_H-M   'P 1'
#
loop_
_entity.id
_entity.type
_entity.pdbx_description
1 polymer ?
#
loop_
_entity_poly.entity_id
_entity_poly.type
_entity_poly.pdbx_seq_one_letter_code
_entity_poly.pdbx_strand_id
1 'polypeptide(L)'
;MPPEFDYQAADRLSWVLKQFGEKIDWFLWLRNGRREALLSTPDSDNWQGAKRTRYEQDLARQRAALIHLKDEAKRLKARVDQATAQAHAQHARQKPRD
;
A
#
# COMPACT_ATOMS: atom_id res chain seq x y z
N MET A 1 10.91 2.42 34.33
CA MET A 1 11.13 3.39 33.25
C MET A 1 10.24 3.00 32.08
N PRO A 2 9.64 3.96 31.34
CA PRO A 2 9.01 3.64 30.07
C PRO A 2 10.06 3.04 29.12
N PRO A 3 9.67 2.09 28.24
CA PRO A 3 10.60 1.52 27.27
C PRO A 3 11.19 2.63 26.39
N GLU A 4 12.49 2.55 26.12
CA GLU A 4 13.18 3.44 25.19
C GLU A 4 12.58 3.29 23.79
N PHE A 5 12.52 4.39 23.04
CA PHE A 5 11.98 4.36 21.68
C PHE A 5 12.91 3.55 20.76
N ASP A 6 12.41 2.48 20.18
CA ASP A 6 13.16 1.64 19.24
C ASP A 6 13.09 2.21 17.81
N TYR A 7 14.09 3.02 17.46
CA TYR A 7 14.24 3.62 16.13
C TYR A 7 14.41 2.56 15.02
N GLN A 8 15.10 1.46 15.31
CA GLN A 8 15.36 0.41 14.32
C GLN A 8 14.07 -0.33 13.94
N ALA A 9 13.23 -0.63 14.94
CA ALA A 9 11.91 -1.20 14.70
C ALA A 9 11.00 -0.24 13.91
N ALA A 10 11.03 1.06 14.24
CA ALA A 10 10.23 2.06 13.54
C ALA A 10 10.64 2.23 12.07
N ASP A 11 11.94 2.30 11.79
CA ASP A 11 12.48 2.38 10.42
C ASP A 11 12.14 1.13 9.61
N ARG A 12 12.28 -0.07 10.22
CA ARG A 12 11.91 -1.33 9.58
C ARG A 12 10.43 -1.35 9.24
N LEU A 13 9.56 -0.95 10.17
CA LEU A 13 8.11 -0.89 9.94
C LEU A 13 7.77 0.08 8.82
N SER A 14 8.36 1.28 8.83
CA SER A 14 8.18 2.28 7.79
C SER A 14 8.59 1.77 6.40
N TRP A 15 9.72 1.07 6.32
CA TRP A 15 10.21 0.43 5.10
C TRP A 15 9.28 -0.68 4.61
N VAL A 16 8.83 -1.58 5.50
CA VAL A 16 7.90 -2.67 5.14
C VAL A 16 6.59 -2.11 4.62
N LEU A 17 6.04 -1.05 5.24
CA LEU A 17 4.80 -0.42 4.78
C LEU A 17 4.96 0.25 3.40
N LYS A 18 6.13 0.83 3.12
CA LYS A 18 6.46 1.33 1.79
C LYS A 18 6.46 0.20 0.76
N GLN A 19 7.20 -0.89 1.03
CA GLN A 19 7.28 -2.05 0.15
C GLN A 19 5.91 -2.72 -0.08
N PHE A 20 5.08 -2.76 0.95
CA PHE A 20 3.71 -3.27 0.85
C PHE A 20 2.87 -2.43 -0.13
N GLY A 21 2.93 -1.10 -0.03
CA GLY A 21 2.24 -0.20 -0.97
C GLY A 21 2.72 -0.36 -2.42
N GLU A 22 4.03 -0.46 -2.63
CA GLU A 22 4.63 -0.71 -3.96
C GLU A 22 4.20 -2.06 -4.54
N LYS A 23 4.11 -3.10 -3.71
CA LYS A 23 3.64 -4.42 -4.15
C LYS A 23 2.16 -4.41 -4.55
N ILE A 24 1.33 -3.64 -3.85
CA ILE A 24 -0.06 -3.43 -4.26
C ILE A 24 -0.14 -2.73 -5.62
N ASP A 25 0.66 -1.68 -5.85
CA ASP A 25 0.72 -1.00 -7.15
C ASP A 25 1.09 -1.94 -8.28
N TRP A 26 2.07 -2.82 -8.04
CA TRP A 26 2.45 -3.85 -9.00
C TRP A 26 1.30 -4.83 -9.30
N PHE A 27 0.56 -5.29 -8.28
CA PHE A 27 -0.61 -6.15 -8.49
C PHE A 27 -1.73 -5.45 -9.27
N LEU A 28 -1.98 -4.16 -8.98
CA LEU A 28 -2.94 -3.35 -9.71
C LEU A 28 -2.53 -3.21 -11.19
N TRP A 29 -1.24 -2.96 -11.45
CA TRP A 29 -0.69 -2.90 -12.80
C TRP A 29 -0.88 -4.21 -13.57
N LEU A 30 -0.48 -5.34 -12.98
CA LEU A 30 -0.66 -6.66 -13.59
C LEU A 30 -2.12 -6.97 -13.93
N ARG A 31 -3.04 -6.65 -13.03
CA ARG A 31 -4.47 -6.89 -13.25
C ARG A 31 -5.04 -6.02 -14.36
N ASN A 32 -4.59 -4.77 -14.47
CA ASN A 32 -4.97 -3.91 -15.57
C ASN A 32 -4.43 -4.43 -16.91
N GLY A 33 -3.17 -4.88 -16.95
CA GLY A 33 -2.58 -5.49 -18.15
C GLY A 33 -3.30 -6.78 -18.57
N ARG A 34 -3.70 -7.63 -17.60
CA ARG A 34 -4.48 -8.85 -17.90
C ARG A 34 -5.89 -8.53 -18.41
N ARG A 35 -6.55 -7.50 -17.87
CA ARG A 35 -7.83 -7.02 -18.39
C ARG A 35 -7.68 -6.59 -19.85
N GLU A 36 -6.65 -5.80 -20.16
CA GLU A 36 -6.36 -5.37 -21.52
C GLU A 36 -6.16 -6.59 -22.43
N ALA A 37 -5.28 -7.52 -22.09
CA ALA A 37 -5.04 -8.72 -22.88
C ALA A 37 -6.27 -9.60 -23.13
N LEU A 38 -7.24 -9.64 -22.21
CA LEU A 38 -8.46 -10.46 -22.33
C LEU A 38 -9.60 -9.76 -23.07
N LEU A 39 -9.66 -8.42 -23.04
CA LEU A 39 -10.81 -7.64 -23.47
C LEU A 39 -10.50 -6.63 -24.59
N SER A 40 -9.23 -6.48 -25.01
CA SER A 40 -8.82 -5.56 -26.09
C SER A 40 -8.99 -6.16 -27.49
N THR A 41 -9.16 -7.48 -27.62
CA THR A 41 -9.48 -8.13 -28.88
C THR A 41 -10.99 -8.19 -29.11
N PRO A 42 -11.52 -7.62 -30.22
CA PRO A 42 -12.94 -7.66 -30.57
C PRO A 42 -13.53 -9.08 -30.62
N ASP A 43 -12.71 -10.06 -31.01
CA ASP A 43 -13.09 -11.46 -31.25
C ASP A 43 -12.83 -12.38 -30.04
N SER A 44 -12.71 -11.81 -28.84
CA SER A 44 -12.62 -12.59 -27.59
C SER A 44 -14.00 -13.19 -27.25
N ASP A 45 -14.43 -14.17 -28.04
CA ASP A 45 -15.75 -14.84 -27.94
C ASP A 45 -16.01 -15.47 -26.55
N ASN A 46 -14.96 -15.71 -25.78
CA ASN A 46 -15.06 -16.26 -24.43
C ASN A 46 -15.52 -15.25 -23.36
N TRP A 47 -15.48 -13.95 -23.64
CA TRP A 47 -15.72 -12.87 -22.67
C TRP A 47 -16.79 -11.86 -23.12
N GLN A 48 -17.95 -12.36 -23.55
CA GLN A 48 -19.11 -11.53 -23.90
C GLN A 48 -20.26 -11.63 -22.88
N GLY A 49 -21.20 -10.67 -22.96
CA GLY A 49 -22.43 -10.65 -22.17
C GLY A 49 -22.20 -10.74 -20.65
N ALA A 50 -23.00 -11.58 -19.98
CA ALA A 50 -22.99 -11.70 -18.53
C ALA A 50 -21.62 -12.10 -17.93
N LYS A 51 -20.81 -12.88 -18.66
CA LYS A 51 -19.46 -13.27 -18.20
C LYS A 51 -18.52 -12.07 -18.12
N ARG A 52 -18.55 -11.20 -19.14
CA ARG A 52 -17.79 -9.94 -19.16
C ARG A 52 -18.21 -9.02 -18.03
N THR A 53 -19.52 -8.83 -17.85
CA THR A 53 -20.07 -7.98 -16.80
C THR A 53 -19.64 -8.45 -15.42
N ARG A 54 -19.73 -9.76 -15.12
CA ARG A 54 -19.29 -10.33 -13.84
C ARG A 54 -17.79 -10.12 -13.62
N TYR A 55 -16.97 -10.37 -14.63
CA TYR A 55 -15.52 -10.16 -14.54
C TYR A 55 -15.16 -8.70 -14.27
N GLU A 56 -15.73 -7.75 -14.99
CA GLU A 56 -15.45 -6.32 -14.79
C GLU A 56 -15.91 -5.86 -13.39
N GLN A 57 -17.06 -6.37 -12.90
CA GLN A 57 -17.51 -6.11 -11.53
C GLN A 57 -16.56 -6.69 -10.48
N ASP A 58 -16.13 -7.95 -10.63
CA ASP A 58 -15.17 -8.59 -9.73
C ASP A 58 -13.83 -7.87 -9.73
N LEU A 59 -13.35 -7.50 -10.92
CA LEU A 59 -12.11 -6.75 -11.09
C LEU A 59 -12.21 -5.38 -10.42
N ALA A 60 -13.32 -4.66 -10.60
CA ALA A 60 -13.54 -3.37 -9.94
C ALA A 60 -13.55 -3.50 -8.41
N ARG A 61 -14.25 -4.50 -7.87
CA ARG A 61 -14.27 -4.78 -6.42
C ARG A 61 -12.88 -5.09 -5.87
N GLN A 62 -12.12 -5.93 -6.57
CA GLN A 62 -10.77 -6.30 -6.17
C GLN A 62 -9.81 -5.11 -6.24
N ARG A 63 -9.91 -4.27 -7.28
CA ARG A 63 -9.14 -3.02 -7.38
C ARG A 63 -9.45 -2.07 -6.23
N ALA A 64 -10.73 -1.88 -5.91
CA ALA A 64 -11.14 -1.02 -4.81
C ALA A 64 -10.58 -1.51 -3.46
N ALA A 65 -10.65 -2.82 -3.19
CA ALA A 65 -10.08 -3.41 -1.98
C ALA A 65 -8.56 -3.23 -1.88
N LEU A 66 -7.84 -3.43 -2.99
CA LEU A 66 -6.39 -3.21 -3.04
C LEU A 66 -6.01 -1.74 -2.82
N ILE A 67 -6.73 -0.81 -3.45
CA ILE A 67 -6.53 0.64 -3.24
C ILE A 67 -6.76 1.00 -1.77
N HIS A 68 -7.84 0.51 -1.17
CA HIS A 68 -8.12 0.74 0.24
C HIS A 68 -7.00 0.22 1.15
N LEU A 69 -6.50 -1.00 0.91
CA LEU A 69 -5.37 -1.56 1.67
C LEU A 69 -4.09 -0.72 1.53
N LYS A 70 -3.81 -0.21 0.32
CA LYS A 70 -2.68 0.69 0.09
C LYS A 70 -2.83 2.00 0.86
N ASP A 71 -4.02 2.58 0.87
CA ASP A 71 -4.30 3.83 1.59
C ASP A 71 -4.16 3.66 3.11
N GLU A 72 -4.64 2.53 3.66
CA GLU A 72 -4.41 2.16 5.06
C GLU A 72 -2.91 2.03 5.38
N ALA A 73 -2.14 1.34 4.55
CA ALA A 73 -0.70 1.21 4.75
C ALA A 73 0.03 2.56 4.68
N LYS A 74 -0.38 3.45 3.75
CA LYS A 74 0.16 4.81 3.65
C LYS A 74 -0.14 5.63 4.89
N ARG A 75 -1.39 5.55 5.41
CA ARG A 75 -1.80 6.23 6.64
C ARG A 75 -1.01 5.72 7.85
N LEU A 76 -0.84 4.40 7.97
CA LEU A 76 -0.06 3.80 9.05
C LEU A 76 1.41 4.23 8.97
N LYS A 77 2.01 4.21 7.77
CA LYS A 77 3.40 4.66 7.57
C LYS A 77 3.58 6.11 8.01
N ALA A 78 2.68 7.00 7.62
CA ALA A 78 2.74 8.41 8.00
C ALA A 78 2.71 8.60 9.53
N ARG A 79 1.91 7.80 10.25
CA ARG A 79 1.87 7.80 11.72
C ARG A 79 3.17 7.30 12.34
N VAL A 80 3.76 6.24 11.77
CA VAL A 80 5.07 5.72 12.21
C VAL A 80 6.15 6.78 12.00
N ASP A 81 6.25 7.35 10.81
CA ASP A 81 7.22 8.40 10.50
C ASP A 81 7.08 9.61 11.43
N GLN A 82 5.84 10.02 11.71
CA GLN A 82 5.56 11.11 12.64
C GLN A 82 6.01 10.77 14.07
N ALA A 83 5.72 9.57 14.56
CA ALA A 83 6.15 9.13 15.89
C ALA A 83 7.68 9.09 16.00
N THR A 84 8.36 8.56 14.99
CA THR A 84 9.84 8.54 14.91
C THR A 84 10.43 9.96 14.93
N ALA A 85 9.85 10.88 14.16
CA ALA A 85 10.29 12.28 14.14
C ALA A 85 10.09 12.97 15.49
N GLN A 86 8.97 12.70 16.17
CA GLN A 86 8.71 13.22 17.51
C GLN A 86 9.69 12.66 18.55
N ALA A 87 10.02 11.36 18.47
CA ALA A 87 11.01 10.74 19.33
C ALA A 87 12.40 11.38 19.14
N HIS A 88 12.84 11.58 17.90
CA HIS A 88 14.09 12.30 17.61
C HIS A 88 14.11 13.71 18.20
N ALA A 89 13.02 14.47 18.04
CA ALA A 89 12.92 15.82 18.57
C ALA A 89 12.97 15.86 20.11
N GLN A 90 12.36 14.87 20.79
CA GLN A 90 12.42 14.74 22.24
C GLN A 90 13.82 14.37 22.71
N HIS A 91 14.47 13.39 22.06
CA HIS A 91 15.83 12.98 22.39
C HIS A 91 16.85 14.12 22.19
N ALA A 92 16.71 14.91 21.11
CA ALA A 92 17.56 16.08 20.86
C ALA A 92 17.39 17.19 21.92
N ARG A 93 16.19 17.34 22.51
CA ARG A 93 15.92 18.30 23.59
C ARG A 93 16.47 17.84 24.94
N GLN A 94 16.68 16.54 25.12
CA GLN A 94 17.18 15.95 26.37
C GLN A 94 18.71 15.88 26.44
N LYS A 95 19.43 16.00 25.32
CA LYS A 95 20.89 16.17 25.34
C LYS A 95 21.26 17.59 25.78
N PRO A 96 21.94 17.79 26.92
CA PRO A 96 22.51 19.09 27.26
C PRO A 96 23.52 19.49 26.18
N ARG A 97 23.55 20.78 25.84
CA ARG A 97 24.70 21.37 25.16
C ARG A 97 25.80 21.50 26.21
N ASP A 98 26.76 20.58 26.18
CA ASP A 98 28.08 20.79 26.78
C ASP A 98 28.87 21.84 25.98
#